data_AF-A0AB94IYG2-F1
#
_entry.id   AF-A0AB94IYG2-F1
#
_cell.length_a   1.000
_cell.length_b   1.000
_cell.length_c   1.000
_cell.angle_alpha   90.00
_cell.angle_beta   90.00
_cell.angle_gamma   90.00
#
_symmetry.space_group_name_H-M   'P 1'
#
loop_
_entity.id
_entity.type
_entity.pdbx_description
1 polymer ?
#
loop_
_entity_poly.entity_id
_entity_poly.type
_entity_poly.pdbx_seq_one_letter_code
_entity_poly.pdbx_strand_id
1 'polypeptide(L)'
;MEYRVEHDSMGTVNVPADRYWGAQTERSRQNFPIGVGLETMPREVIHAFGILKRGAATANRALRPERMTEEKCRAITQAAAEVAEGKLDDHFPLVVWQTGSGTQSNMNANEVIANRGNQLAGRLLLHPNDDVNMSQSSNDAFPTAMHIAAVLALEDRLLPAVEGLIATFRRLEAENEGVVKCGRTHLQDRDPHPLLPGDLRLVQQPGARRRNAARRVGPAARAGPGGHGRGNGAERSRGL
;
A
#
# COMPACT_ATOMS: atom_id res chain seq x y z
N MET A 1 -9.16 1.28 -31.04
CA MET A 1 -8.67 0.71 -29.77
C MET A 1 -8.92 -0.79 -29.85
N GLU A 2 -7.89 -1.61 -29.70
CA GLU A 2 -8.05 -3.06 -29.69
C GLU A 2 -8.49 -3.54 -28.31
N TYR A 3 -9.33 -4.57 -28.28
CA TYR A 3 -9.88 -5.13 -27.04
C TYR A 3 -9.64 -6.64 -27.01
N ARG A 4 -9.42 -7.18 -25.81
CA ARG A 4 -9.56 -8.61 -25.53
C ARG A 4 -10.85 -8.87 -24.77
N VAL A 5 -11.45 -10.03 -25.04
CA VAL A 5 -12.64 -10.48 -24.32
C VAL A 5 -12.17 -11.27 -23.10
N GLU A 6 -12.55 -10.80 -21.91
CA GLU A 6 -12.34 -11.51 -20.64
C GLU A 6 -13.67 -12.06 -20.11
N HIS A 7 -13.61 -13.11 -19.31
CA HIS A 7 -14.79 -13.79 -18.78
C HIS A 7 -14.69 -13.97 -17.25
N ASP A 8 -15.78 -13.66 -16.56
CA ASP A 8 -15.99 -13.99 -15.14
C ASP A 8 -17.37 -14.61 -14.94
N SER A 9 -17.78 -14.84 -13.69
CA SER A 9 -19.09 -15.45 -13.39
C SER A 9 -20.30 -14.61 -13.83
N MET A 10 -20.12 -13.33 -14.14
CA MET A 10 -21.16 -12.44 -14.65
C MET A 10 -21.19 -12.38 -16.20
N GLY A 11 -20.33 -13.16 -16.87
CA GLY A 11 -20.27 -13.27 -18.33
C GLY A 11 -19.01 -12.64 -18.91
N THR A 12 -19.11 -12.14 -20.15
CA THR A 12 -17.99 -11.52 -20.86
C THR A 12 -17.90 -10.01 -20.63
N VAL A 13 -16.70 -9.44 -20.78
CA VAL A 13 -16.45 -7.99 -20.79
C VAL A 13 -15.25 -7.67 -21.69
N ASN A 14 -15.31 -6.54 -22.39
CA ASN A 14 -14.23 -6.07 -23.27
C ASN A 14 -13.21 -5.27 -22.46
N VAL A 15 -11.97 -5.73 -22.45
CA VAL A 15 -10.84 -5.08 -21.77
C VAL A 15 -9.86 -4.56 -22.82
N PRO A 16 -9.32 -3.32 -22.69
CA PRO A 16 -8.30 -2.83 -23.61
C PRO A 16 -7.10 -3.78 -23.72
N ALA A 17 -6.68 -4.08 -24.96
CA ALA A 17 -5.64 -5.08 -25.21
C ALA A 17 -4.26 -4.68 -24.65
N ASP A 18 -4.01 -3.38 -24.49
CA ASP A 18 -2.79 -2.79 -23.95
C ASP A 18 -2.70 -2.83 -22.40
N ARG A 19 -3.69 -3.41 -21.72
CA ARG A 19 -3.78 -3.38 -20.25
C ARG A 19 -3.70 -4.76 -19.63
N TYR A 20 -3.05 -4.91 -18.48
CA TYR A 20 -2.93 -6.22 -17.81
C TYR A 20 -4.10 -6.58 -16.88
N TRP A 21 -5.04 -5.68 -16.56
CA TRP A 21 -6.17 -6.03 -15.70
C TRP A 21 -7.20 -6.92 -16.41
N GLY A 22 -8.08 -7.59 -15.67
CA GLY A 22 -9.02 -8.58 -16.21
C GLY A 22 -10.49 -8.13 -16.09
N ALA A 23 -11.38 -9.12 -16.15
CA ALA A 23 -12.82 -8.90 -16.16
C ALA A 23 -13.31 -8.16 -14.90
N GLN A 24 -12.84 -8.53 -13.70
CA GLN A 24 -13.39 -7.96 -12.47
C GLN A 24 -12.98 -6.49 -12.31
N THR A 25 -11.74 -6.15 -12.68
CA THR A 25 -11.29 -4.75 -12.69
C THR A 25 -12.07 -3.93 -13.70
N GLU A 26 -12.30 -4.45 -14.90
CA GLU A 26 -13.04 -3.71 -15.93
C GLU A 26 -14.50 -3.47 -15.53
N ARG A 27 -15.16 -4.47 -14.94
CA ARG A 27 -16.49 -4.27 -14.37
C ARG A 27 -16.48 -3.27 -13.22
N SER A 28 -15.47 -3.29 -12.36
CA SER A 28 -15.36 -2.32 -11.29
C SER A 28 -15.19 -0.89 -11.81
N ARG A 29 -14.40 -0.68 -12.88
CA ARG A 29 -14.31 0.63 -13.55
C ARG A 29 -15.69 1.12 -14.02
N GLN A 30 -16.50 0.22 -14.56
CA GLN A 30 -17.82 0.55 -15.09
C GLN A 30 -18.86 0.78 -13.98
N ASN A 31 -18.78 0.02 -12.89
CA ASN A 31 -19.74 0.07 -11.78
C ASN A 31 -19.50 1.23 -10.80
N PHE A 32 -18.25 1.70 -10.68
CA PHE A 32 -17.88 2.75 -9.73
C PHE A 32 -17.25 3.98 -10.42
N PRO A 33 -18.00 4.72 -11.26
CA PRO A 33 -17.50 5.90 -11.96
C PRO A 33 -17.46 7.16 -11.07
N ILE A 34 -16.99 7.03 -9.82
CA ILE A 34 -16.98 8.11 -8.82
C ILE A 34 -15.52 8.50 -8.54
N GLY A 35 -15.16 9.76 -8.82
CA GLY A 35 -13.79 10.25 -8.60
C GLY A 35 -12.76 9.76 -9.63
N VAL A 36 -13.21 9.36 -10.82
CA VAL A 36 -12.35 8.85 -11.89
C VAL A 36 -11.33 9.91 -12.31
N GLY A 37 -10.04 9.57 -12.20
CA GLY A 37 -8.92 10.47 -12.55
C GLY A 37 -8.56 11.51 -11.48
N LEU A 38 -9.32 11.57 -10.38
CA LEU A 38 -9.05 12.47 -9.24
C LEU A 38 -8.66 11.66 -8.00
N GLU A 39 -9.53 10.76 -7.55
CA GLU A 39 -9.34 9.91 -6.39
C GLU A 39 -9.14 8.44 -6.78
N THR A 40 -8.13 8.17 -7.60
CA THR A 40 -7.65 6.80 -7.86
C THR A 40 -6.94 6.21 -6.64
N MET A 41 -6.89 4.89 -6.55
CA MET A 41 -6.18 4.22 -5.44
C MET A 41 -4.74 4.77 -5.33
N PRO A 42 -4.28 5.20 -4.13
CA PRO A 42 -2.95 5.75 -3.96
C PRO A 42 -1.85 4.79 -4.44
N ARG A 43 -0.81 5.34 -5.07
CA ARG A 43 0.31 4.54 -5.62
C ARG A 43 1.00 3.71 -4.54
N GLU A 44 1.12 4.26 -3.34
CA GLU A 44 1.69 3.58 -2.19
C GLU A 44 0.93 2.30 -1.82
N VAL A 45 -0.41 2.28 -1.96
CA VAL A 45 -1.23 1.08 -1.74
C VAL A 45 -1.03 0.06 -2.85
N ILE A 46 -0.94 0.51 -4.10
CA ILE A 46 -0.67 -0.36 -5.26
C ILE A 46 0.72 -1.01 -5.13
N HIS A 47 1.75 -0.23 -4.80
CA HIS A 47 3.12 -0.74 -4.62
C HIS A 47 3.19 -1.72 -3.44
N ALA A 48 2.46 -1.43 -2.36
CA ALA A 48 2.32 -2.34 -1.22
C ALA A 48 1.66 -3.69 -1.60
N PHE A 49 0.71 -3.71 -2.54
CA PHE A 49 0.20 -4.97 -3.10
C PHE A 49 1.30 -5.78 -3.79
N GLY A 50 2.20 -5.14 -4.54
CA GLY A 50 3.36 -5.81 -5.12
C GLY A 50 4.23 -6.50 -4.06
N ILE A 51 4.54 -5.80 -2.97
CA ILE A 51 5.29 -6.34 -1.83
C ILE A 51 4.56 -7.53 -1.19
N LEU A 52 3.26 -7.37 -0.92
CA LEU A 52 2.41 -8.39 -0.30
C LEU A 52 2.34 -9.66 -1.15
N LYS A 53 2.01 -9.53 -2.44
CA LYS A 53 1.83 -10.67 -3.35
C LYS A 53 3.14 -11.41 -3.57
N ARG A 54 4.27 -10.70 -3.63
CA ARG A 54 5.61 -11.31 -3.63
C ARG A 54 5.86 -12.15 -2.37
N GLY A 55 5.57 -11.58 -1.19
CA GLY A 55 5.73 -12.30 0.08
C GLY A 55 4.82 -13.54 0.18
N ALA A 56 3.56 -13.42 -0.25
CA ALA A 56 2.60 -14.51 -0.25
C ALA A 56 3.02 -15.66 -1.18
N ALA A 57 3.49 -15.35 -2.40
CA ALA A 57 3.97 -16.37 -3.34
C ALA A 57 5.18 -17.14 -2.79
N THR A 58 6.17 -16.44 -2.21
CA THR A 58 7.33 -17.07 -1.58
C THR A 58 6.93 -17.97 -0.40
N ALA A 59 5.99 -17.52 0.44
CA ALA A 59 5.48 -18.33 1.54
C ALA A 59 4.72 -19.58 1.04
N ASN A 60 3.88 -19.43 0.03
CA ASN A 60 3.16 -20.56 -0.58
C ASN A 60 4.12 -21.55 -1.23
N ARG A 61 5.19 -21.09 -1.88
CA ARG A 61 6.23 -21.95 -2.44
C ARG A 61 6.94 -22.79 -1.38
N ALA A 62 7.16 -22.22 -0.19
CA ALA A 62 7.78 -22.92 0.93
C ALA A 62 6.84 -23.93 1.59
N LEU A 63 5.54 -23.62 1.70
CA LEU A 63 4.55 -24.42 2.45
C LEU A 63 3.72 -25.39 1.60
N ARG A 64 3.63 -25.14 0.30
CA ARG A 64 2.78 -25.84 -0.69
C ARG A 64 3.50 -25.96 -2.05
N PRO A 65 4.72 -26.52 -2.10
CA PRO A 65 5.51 -26.62 -3.34
C PRO A 65 4.81 -27.38 -4.47
N GLU A 66 3.86 -28.25 -4.13
CA GLU A 66 3.03 -29.00 -5.08
C GLU A 66 1.96 -28.13 -5.78
N ARG A 67 1.52 -27.04 -5.13
CA ARG A 67 0.55 -26.09 -5.71
C ARG A 67 1.24 -24.85 -6.28
N MET A 68 2.22 -24.33 -5.56
CA MET A 68 3.05 -23.20 -5.95
C MET A 68 4.40 -23.72 -6.44
N THR A 69 4.48 -24.07 -7.72
CA THR A 69 5.73 -24.54 -8.34
C THR A 69 6.77 -23.42 -8.38
N GLU A 70 8.05 -23.79 -8.55
CA GLU A 70 9.14 -22.82 -8.69
C GLU A 70 8.89 -21.82 -9.82
N GLU A 71 8.38 -22.31 -10.95
CA GLU A 71 8.09 -21.49 -12.12
C GLU A 71 6.97 -20.47 -11.84
N LYS A 72 5.87 -20.90 -11.19
CA LYS A 72 4.79 -20.00 -10.78
C LYS A 72 5.28 -18.95 -9.79
N CYS A 73 6.05 -19.37 -8.78
CA CYS A 73 6.63 -18.48 -7.79
C CYS A 73 7.53 -17.43 -8.45
N ARG A 74 8.43 -17.84 -9.37
CA ARG A 74 9.30 -16.92 -10.10
C ARG A 74 8.51 -15.90 -10.94
N ALA A 75 7.51 -16.37 -11.68
CA ALA A 75 6.67 -15.50 -12.51
C ALA A 75 5.90 -14.46 -11.67
N ILE A 76 5.28 -14.90 -10.55
CA ILE A 76 4.56 -14.01 -9.64
C ILE A 76 5.51 -13.02 -8.98
N THR A 77 6.64 -13.49 -8.44
CA THR A 77 7.58 -12.62 -7.71
C THR A 77 8.21 -11.56 -8.61
N GLN A 78 8.50 -11.89 -9.87
CA GLN A 78 8.99 -10.92 -10.86
C GLN A 78 7.92 -9.88 -11.23
N ALA A 79 6.70 -10.32 -11.58
CA ALA A 79 5.62 -9.39 -11.91
C ALA A 79 5.21 -8.50 -10.71
N ALA A 80 5.17 -9.06 -9.51
CA ALA A 80 4.87 -8.33 -8.29
C ALA A 80 5.98 -7.34 -7.90
N ALA A 81 7.25 -7.62 -8.24
CA ALA A 81 8.34 -6.65 -8.10
C ALA A 81 8.14 -5.45 -9.04
N GLU A 82 7.73 -5.67 -10.29
CA GLU A 82 7.42 -4.57 -11.22
C GLU A 82 6.26 -3.69 -10.72
N VAL A 83 5.25 -4.28 -10.06
CA VAL A 83 4.20 -3.52 -9.37
C VAL A 83 4.77 -2.71 -8.20
N ALA A 84 5.61 -3.32 -7.35
CA ALA A 84 6.22 -2.64 -6.21
C ALA A 84 7.16 -1.49 -6.61
N GLU A 85 7.77 -1.59 -7.79
CA GLU A 85 8.66 -0.57 -8.38
C GLU A 85 7.91 0.50 -9.17
N GLY A 86 6.58 0.44 -9.26
CA GLY A 86 5.74 1.41 -9.97
C GLY A 86 5.78 1.31 -11.50
N LYS A 87 6.40 0.26 -12.07
CA LYS A 87 6.50 0.07 -13.52
C LYS A 87 5.16 -0.22 -14.20
N LEU A 88 4.16 -0.64 -13.41
CA LEU A 88 2.85 -1.07 -13.88
C LEU A 88 1.71 -0.16 -13.39
N ASP A 89 2.03 1.06 -12.94
CA ASP A 89 1.07 1.99 -12.34
C ASP A 89 -0.15 2.28 -13.22
N ASP A 90 0.04 2.34 -14.54
CA ASP A 90 -1.05 2.61 -15.47
C ASP A 90 -2.03 1.42 -15.66
N HIS A 91 -1.78 0.29 -15.00
CA HIS A 91 -2.66 -0.89 -15.00
C HIS A 91 -3.57 -0.97 -13.75
N PHE A 92 -3.61 0.09 -12.94
CA PHE A 92 -4.44 0.18 -11.74
C PHE A 92 -5.43 1.34 -11.83
N PRO A 93 -6.52 1.18 -12.59
CA PRO A 93 -7.43 2.27 -12.91
C PRO A 93 -8.48 2.58 -11.85
N LEU A 94 -8.55 1.78 -10.78
CA LEU A 94 -9.67 1.81 -9.84
C LEU A 94 -9.62 3.01 -8.91
N VAL A 95 -10.81 3.51 -8.61
CA VAL A 95 -11.05 4.61 -7.68
C VAL A 95 -11.04 4.13 -6.22
N VAL A 96 -10.80 5.06 -5.30
CA VAL A 96 -10.93 4.81 -3.86
C VAL A 96 -12.37 4.43 -3.50
N TRP A 97 -13.35 5.01 -4.19
CA TRP A 97 -14.79 4.86 -3.96
C TRP A 97 -15.36 3.56 -4.55
N GLN A 98 -14.86 2.42 -4.07
CA GLN A 98 -15.29 1.05 -4.43
C GLN A 98 -15.90 0.35 -3.19
N THR A 99 -15.92 -0.99 -3.13
CA THR A 99 -16.38 -1.67 -1.91
C THR A 99 -15.46 -1.39 -0.72
N GLY A 100 -16.04 -1.34 0.48
CA GLY A 100 -15.28 -1.09 1.71
C GLY A 100 -14.28 -2.18 2.10
N SER A 101 -14.40 -3.39 1.52
CA SER A 101 -13.44 -4.49 1.73
C SER A 101 -12.20 -4.38 0.83
N GLY A 102 -12.20 -3.48 -0.15
CA GLY A 102 -11.10 -3.36 -1.11
C GLY A 102 -10.96 -4.56 -2.05
N THR A 103 -12.04 -5.32 -2.24
CA THR A 103 -12.02 -6.55 -3.04
C THR A 103 -11.63 -6.28 -4.48
N GLN A 104 -12.11 -5.20 -5.10
CA GLN A 104 -11.77 -4.90 -6.48
C GLN A 104 -10.31 -4.48 -6.65
N SER A 105 -9.72 -3.72 -5.74
CA SER A 105 -8.27 -3.46 -5.78
C SER A 105 -7.42 -4.70 -5.56
N ASN A 106 -7.82 -5.62 -4.66
CA ASN A 106 -7.13 -6.89 -4.51
C ASN A 106 -7.18 -7.71 -5.82
N MET A 107 -8.35 -7.79 -6.45
CA MET A 107 -8.51 -8.46 -7.74
C MET A 107 -7.75 -7.77 -8.87
N ASN A 108 -7.69 -6.44 -8.88
CA ASN A 108 -6.87 -5.70 -9.84
C ASN A 108 -5.39 -6.06 -9.72
N ALA A 109 -4.85 -6.16 -8.51
CA ALA A 109 -3.49 -6.64 -8.30
C ALA A 109 -3.33 -8.10 -8.77
N ASN A 110 -4.28 -8.97 -8.44
CA ASN A 110 -4.24 -10.38 -8.86
C ASN A 110 -4.23 -10.53 -10.39
N GLU A 111 -5.13 -9.84 -11.08
CA GLU A 111 -5.26 -9.89 -12.54
C GLU A 111 -4.03 -9.32 -13.24
N VAL A 112 -3.53 -8.15 -12.80
CA VAL A 112 -2.33 -7.53 -13.37
C VAL A 112 -1.10 -8.42 -13.20
N ILE A 113 -0.88 -8.96 -12.00
CA ILE A 113 0.27 -9.82 -11.71
C ILE A 113 0.17 -11.14 -12.47
N ALA A 114 -1.03 -11.75 -12.54
CA ALA A 114 -1.24 -12.99 -13.30
C ALA A 114 -0.95 -12.78 -14.78
N ASN A 115 -1.54 -11.76 -15.40
CA ASN A 115 -1.37 -11.50 -16.84
C ASN A 115 0.06 -11.09 -17.18
N ARG A 116 0.71 -10.28 -16.34
CA ARG A 116 2.13 -9.95 -16.54
C ARG A 116 3.01 -11.19 -16.37
N GLY A 117 2.77 -12.01 -15.35
CA GLY A 117 3.51 -13.26 -15.15
C GLY A 117 3.31 -14.27 -16.28
N ASN A 118 2.09 -14.35 -16.84
CA ASN A 118 1.78 -15.16 -18.03
C ASN A 118 2.53 -14.67 -19.26
N GLN A 119 2.60 -13.36 -19.46
CA GLN A 119 3.37 -12.77 -20.55
C GLN A 119 4.87 -13.05 -20.39
N LEU A 120 5.42 -12.93 -19.18
CA LEU A 120 6.82 -13.27 -18.88
C LEU A 120 7.12 -14.76 -19.11
N ALA A 121 6.15 -15.65 -18.85
CA ALA A 121 6.25 -17.08 -19.10
C ALA A 121 5.99 -17.46 -20.58
N GLY A 122 5.43 -16.56 -21.39
CA GLY A 122 5.03 -16.81 -22.77
C GLY A 122 3.84 -17.77 -22.93
N ARG A 123 3.12 -18.09 -21.84
CA ARG A 123 1.97 -19.01 -21.83
C ARG A 123 1.05 -18.75 -20.65
N LEU A 124 -0.16 -19.32 -20.70
CA LEU A 124 -1.08 -19.31 -19.56
C LEU A 124 -0.53 -20.24 -18.45
N LEU A 125 0.07 -19.64 -17.42
CA LEU A 125 0.72 -20.30 -16.28
C LEU A 125 0.01 -20.00 -14.96
N LEU A 126 -0.51 -18.78 -14.80
CA LEU A 126 -1.01 -18.19 -13.57
C LEU A 126 -2.50 -17.87 -13.70
N HIS A 127 -3.28 -18.35 -12.73
CA HIS A 127 -4.66 -17.92 -12.49
C HIS A 127 -4.70 -16.81 -11.42
N PRO A 128 -5.46 -15.72 -11.61
CA PRO A 128 -5.54 -14.62 -10.63
C PRO A 128 -5.97 -15.09 -9.24
N ASN A 129 -6.94 -16.01 -9.14
CA ASN A 129 -7.43 -16.49 -7.85
C ASN A 129 -6.62 -17.67 -7.29
N ASP A 130 -6.31 -18.66 -8.14
CA ASP A 130 -5.80 -19.94 -7.66
C ASP A 130 -4.30 -19.89 -7.36
N ASP A 131 -3.58 -18.99 -8.05
CA ASP A 131 -2.14 -18.84 -7.92
C ASP A 131 -1.78 -17.52 -7.22
N VAL A 132 -2.19 -16.37 -7.76
CA VAL A 132 -1.78 -15.05 -7.22
C VAL A 132 -2.47 -14.74 -5.89
N ASN A 133 -3.74 -15.11 -5.76
CA ASN A 133 -4.52 -14.96 -4.53
C ASN A 133 -4.52 -16.21 -3.64
N MET A 134 -3.64 -17.19 -3.90
CA MET A 134 -3.55 -18.42 -3.12
C MET A 134 -3.36 -18.10 -1.62
N SER A 135 -4.19 -18.72 -0.78
CA SER A 135 -4.17 -18.56 0.69
C SER A 135 -4.41 -17.13 1.18
N GLN A 136 -5.18 -16.33 0.42
CA GLN A 136 -5.51 -14.94 0.75
C GLN A 136 -7.00 -14.66 0.51
N SER A 137 -7.54 -13.70 1.25
CA SER A 137 -8.82 -13.04 1.00
C SER A 137 -8.56 -11.55 0.74
N SER A 138 -9.54 -10.82 0.21
CA SER A 138 -9.46 -9.35 0.24
C SER A 138 -9.45 -8.81 1.67
N ASN A 139 -10.12 -9.52 2.59
CA ASN A 139 -10.35 -9.06 3.96
C ASN A 139 -9.08 -9.09 4.84
N ASP A 140 -8.07 -9.85 4.45
CA ASP A 140 -6.74 -9.80 5.05
C ASP A 140 -5.74 -9.10 4.12
N ALA A 141 -5.77 -9.35 2.80
CA ALA A 141 -4.81 -8.75 1.88
C ALA A 141 -4.91 -7.20 1.80
N PHE A 142 -6.11 -6.63 1.72
CA PHE A 142 -6.27 -5.19 1.57
C PHE A 142 -5.81 -4.42 2.83
N PRO A 143 -6.24 -4.78 4.06
CA PRO A 143 -5.70 -4.16 5.28
C PRO A 143 -4.19 -4.35 5.45
N THR A 144 -3.62 -5.50 5.08
CA THR A 144 -2.17 -5.70 5.10
C THR A 144 -1.46 -4.75 4.14
N ALA A 145 -1.95 -4.58 2.90
CA ALA A 145 -1.39 -3.63 1.95
C ALA A 145 -1.49 -2.18 2.47
N MET A 146 -2.60 -1.81 3.09
CA MET A 146 -2.76 -0.49 3.74
C MET A 146 -1.72 -0.25 4.84
N HIS A 147 -1.46 -1.25 5.68
CA HIS A 147 -0.46 -1.12 6.75
C HIS A 147 0.96 -1.03 6.21
N ILE A 148 1.30 -1.81 5.17
CA ILE A 148 2.60 -1.71 4.49
C ILE A 148 2.78 -0.29 3.92
N ALA A 149 1.78 0.21 3.17
CA ALA A 149 1.82 1.55 2.59
C ALA A 149 1.97 2.64 3.66
N ALA A 150 1.25 2.52 4.78
CA ALA A 150 1.32 3.47 5.89
C ALA A 150 2.72 3.47 6.54
N VAL A 151 3.31 2.30 6.79
CA VAL A 151 4.67 2.20 7.36
C VAL A 151 5.68 2.87 6.43
N LEU A 152 5.66 2.54 5.15
CA LEU A 152 6.60 3.12 4.17
C LEU A 152 6.43 4.63 4.07
N ALA A 153 5.20 5.14 3.99
CA ALA A 153 4.95 6.58 3.96
C ALA A 153 5.43 7.30 5.23
N LEU A 154 5.35 6.65 6.39
CA LEU A 154 5.83 7.20 7.66
C LEU A 154 7.36 7.21 7.72
N GLU A 155 8.00 6.06 7.50
CA GLU A 155 9.45 5.88 7.62
C GLU A 155 10.22 6.62 6.53
N ASP A 156 9.74 6.58 5.29
CA ASP A 156 10.51 7.10 4.13
C ASP A 156 10.23 8.58 3.83
N ARG A 157 9.10 9.13 4.28
CA ARG A 157 8.71 10.53 4.00
C ARG A 157 8.49 11.36 5.26
N LEU A 158 7.56 10.96 6.12
CA LEU A 158 7.12 11.82 7.22
C LEU A 158 8.21 11.99 8.29
N LEU A 159 8.78 10.89 8.76
CA LEU A 159 9.78 10.92 9.84
C LEU A 159 11.05 11.69 9.45
N PRO A 160 11.60 11.53 8.22
CA PRO A 160 12.71 12.34 7.73
C PRO A 160 12.35 13.83 7.59
N ALA A 161 11.16 14.17 7.09
CA ALA A 161 10.73 15.57 6.99
C ALA A 161 10.62 16.24 8.36
N VAL A 162 10.11 15.52 9.36
CA VAL A 162 10.05 15.99 10.75
C VAL A 162 11.46 16.17 11.34
N GLU A 163 12.39 15.28 11.05
CA GLU A 163 13.81 15.44 11.44
C GLU A 163 14.44 16.68 10.84
N GLY A 164 14.22 16.92 9.54
CA GLY A 164 14.70 18.13 8.86
C GLY A 164 14.14 19.40 9.48
N LEU A 165 12.86 19.41 9.85
CA LEU A 165 12.22 20.53 10.54
C LEU A 165 12.86 20.77 11.93
N ILE A 166 13.07 19.70 12.72
CA ILE A 166 13.72 19.78 14.03
C ILE A 166 15.15 20.34 13.91
N ALA A 167 15.94 19.83 12.96
CA ALA A 167 17.30 20.29 12.73
C ALA A 167 17.33 21.78 12.33
N THR A 168 16.40 22.20 11.47
CA THR A 168 16.26 23.59 11.05
C THR A 168 15.98 24.50 12.25
N PHE A 169 15.05 24.10 13.12
CA PHE A 169 14.72 24.87 14.31
C PHE A 169 15.88 24.95 15.30
N ARG A 170 16.62 23.85 15.52
CA ARG A 170 17.83 23.87 16.37
C ARG A 170 18.90 24.81 15.84
N ARG A 171 19.10 24.84 14.52
CA ARG A 171 20.03 25.78 13.88
C ARG A 171 19.59 27.23 14.10
N LEU A 172 18.31 27.54 13.88
CA LEU A 172 17.77 28.88 14.08
C LEU A 172 17.81 29.30 15.55
N GLU A 173 17.57 28.38 16.49
CA GLU A 173 17.75 28.57 17.94
C GLU A 173 19.16 29.05 18.26
N ALA A 174 20.18 28.39 17.71
CA ALA A 174 21.58 28.77 17.92
C ALA A 174 21.95 30.10 17.24
N GLU A 175 21.50 30.33 16.00
CA GLU A 175 21.80 31.56 15.25
C GLU A 175 21.18 32.83 15.87
N ASN A 176 20.10 32.68 16.65
CA ASN A 176 19.40 33.79 17.29
C ASN A 176 19.62 33.80 18.81
N GLU A 177 20.67 33.14 19.30
CA GLU A 177 21.04 33.20 20.70
C GLU A 177 21.28 34.66 21.13
N GLY A 178 20.73 35.05 22.27
CA GLY A 178 20.82 36.43 22.78
C GLY A 178 19.85 37.43 22.16
N VAL A 179 19.10 37.09 21.11
CA VAL A 179 18.05 37.98 20.56
C VAL A 179 16.86 38.04 21.52
N VAL A 180 16.56 39.22 22.03
CA VAL A 180 15.43 39.49 22.93
C VAL A 180 14.26 40.08 22.14
N LYS A 181 13.05 39.54 22.35
CA LYS A 181 11.80 40.05 21.76
C LYS A 181 10.78 40.41 22.83
N CYS A 182 9.80 41.23 22.47
CA CYS A 182 8.59 41.42 23.27
C CYS A 182 7.73 40.15 23.22
N GLY A 183 7.35 39.63 24.39
CA GLY A 183 6.35 38.57 24.47
C GLY A 183 4.97 39.10 24.08
N ARG A 184 4.07 38.25 23.58
CA ARG A 184 2.67 38.64 23.35
C ARG A 184 1.71 37.63 23.95
N THR A 185 0.73 38.13 24.69
CA THR A 185 -0.41 37.35 25.20
C THR A 185 -1.69 38.06 24.81
N HIS A 186 -2.66 37.34 24.22
CA HIS A 186 -3.86 37.97 23.62
C HIS A 186 -3.52 39.07 22.59
N LEU A 187 -2.41 38.92 21.87
CA LEU A 187 -1.83 39.90 20.95
C LEU A 187 -1.39 41.24 21.60
N GLN A 188 -1.45 41.34 22.93
CA GLN A 188 -0.94 42.48 23.68
C GLN A 188 0.51 42.25 24.12
N ASP A 189 1.27 43.33 24.16
CA ASP A 189 2.68 43.32 24.55
C ASP A 189 2.85 42.84 26.01
N ARG A 190 3.91 42.07 26.24
CA ARG A 190 4.30 41.50 27.52
C ARG A 190 5.81 41.66 27.71
N ASP A 191 6.26 41.45 28.95
CA ASP A 191 7.66 41.39 29.36
C ASP A 191 8.56 40.67 28.32
N PRO A 192 9.77 41.19 28.06
CA PRO A 192 10.69 40.60 27.10
C PRO A 192 11.10 39.15 27.42
N HIS A 193 11.34 38.35 26.39
CA HIS A 193 11.85 36.98 26.48
C HIS A 193 12.77 36.66 25.28
N PRO A 194 13.74 35.72 25.40
CA PRO A 194 14.53 35.26 24.26
C PRO A 194 13.67 34.70 23.11
N LEU A 195 14.13 34.90 21.86
CA LEU A 195 13.33 34.68 20.65
C LEU A 195 12.79 33.25 20.44
N LEU A 196 13.43 32.20 20.98
CA LEU A 196 13.16 30.80 20.57
C LEU A 196 13.04 29.71 21.67
N PRO A 197 13.57 29.85 22.91
CA PRO A 197 13.53 28.76 23.90
C PRO A 197 12.14 28.27 24.32
N GLY A 198 11.11 29.12 24.23
CA GLY A 198 9.71 28.79 24.53
C GLY A 198 8.84 28.52 23.29
N ASP A 199 9.17 29.15 22.16
CA ASP A 199 8.34 29.18 20.95
C ASP A 199 8.35 27.83 20.19
N LEU A 200 9.35 26.98 20.43
CA LEU A 200 9.55 25.69 19.76
C LEU A 200 9.25 24.45 20.62
N ARG A 201 8.74 24.63 21.84
CA ARG A 201 8.31 23.51 22.71
C ARG A 201 7.26 22.60 22.06
N LEU A 202 6.50 23.11 21.10
CA LEU A 202 5.54 22.34 20.28
C LEU A 202 6.23 21.34 19.34
N VAL A 203 7.47 21.61 18.92
CA VAL A 203 8.23 20.79 17.96
C VAL A 203 9.23 19.86 18.67
N GLN A 204 9.65 20.21 19.90
CA GLN A 204 10.59 19.42 20.72
C GLN A 204 9.94 18.26 21.54
N GLN A 205 8.64 17.97 21.33
CA GLN A 205 7.97 16.77 21.85
C GLN A 205 7.86 15.57 20.85
N PRO A 206 8.81 15.27 19.94
CA PRO A 206 8.65 14.19 18.97
C PRO A 206 9.07 12.83 19.54
N GLY A 207 9.92 12.77 20.58
CA GLY A 207 10.38 11.51 21.17
C GLY A 207 9.25 10.68 21.81
N ALA A 208 8.21 11.33 22.32
CA ALA A 208 6.99 10.67 22.82
C ALA A 208 6.01 10.32 21.69
N ARG A 209 5.90 11.18 20.66
CA ARG A 209 4.97 11.00 19.53
C ARG A 209 5.46 9.97 18.49
N ARG A 210 6.77 9.90 18.20
CA ARG A 210 7.41 8.84 17.37
C ARG A 210 7.18 7.46 17.96
N ARG A 211 7.43 7.30 19.26
CA ARG A 211 7.17 6.05 19.97
C ARG A 211 5.69 5.68 19.97
N ASN A 212 4.78 6.65 20.00
CA ASN A 212 3.34 6.39 19.91
C ASN A 212 2.85 6.03 18.50
N ALA A 213 3.38 6.67 17.44
CA ALA A 213 3.06 6.31 16.06
C ALA A 213 3.56 4.88 15.73
N ALA A 214 4.84 4.60 16.00
CA ALA A 214 5.42 3.26 15.79
C ALA A 214 4.75 2.19 16.68
N ARG A 215 4.42 2.49 17.95
CA ARG A 215 3.70 1.55 18.84
C ARG A 215 2.25 1.29 18.41
N ARG A 216 1.59 2.23 17.72
CA ARG A 216 0.21 2.03 17.23
C ARG A 216 0.17 1.23 15.94
N VAL A 217 1.24 1.27 15.14
CA VAL A 217 1.37 0.46 13.92
C VAL A 217 1.87 -0.97 14.22
N GLY A 218 2.62 -1.18 15.31
CA GLY A 218 3.12 -2.51 15.70
C GLY A 218 2.05 -3.63 15.82
N PRO A 219 0.87 -3.39 16.44
CA PRO A 219 -0.23 -4.36 16.45
C PRO A 219 -0.91 -4.54 15.08
N ALA A 220 -0.95 -3.49 14.26
CA ALA A 220 -1.46 -3.52 12.89
C ALA A 220 -0.57 -4.33 11.94
N ALA A 221 0.75 -4.27 12.13
CA ALA A 221 1.73 -5.12 11.44
C ALA A 221 1.72 -6.59 11.90
N ARG A 222 1.12 -6.90 13.06
CA ARG A 222 0.87 -8.27 13.54
C ARG A 222 -0.37 -8.92 12.92
N ALA A 223 -1.24 -8.14 12.28
CA ALA A 223 -2.28 -8.67 11.41
C ALA A 223 -1.62 -9.09 10.09
N GLY A 224 -0.85 -10.19 10.16
CA GLY A 224 -0.34 -10.84 8.96
C GLY A 224 -1.49 -11.41 8.13
N PRO A 225 -1.29 -11.59 6.82
CA PRO A 225 -2.25 -12.30 5.98
C PRO A 225 -2.53 -13.70 6.57
N GLY A 226 -3.78 -14.15 6.52
CA GLY A 226 -4.19 -15.44 7.10
C GLY A 226 -5.52 -15.45 7.86
N GLY A 227 -6.22 -14.32 7.96
CA GLY A 227 -7.57 -14.29 8.55
C GLY A 227 -8.64 -14.93 7.66
N HIS A 228 -8.47 -14.86 6.32
CA HIS A 228 -9.50 -15.23 5.35
C HIS A 228 -10.85 -14.51 5.59
N GLY A 229 -11.93 -14.94 4.95
CA GLY A 229 -13.21 -14.23 4.91
C GLY A 229 -13.84 -13.91 6.28
N ARG A 230 -13.50 -14.64 7.36
CA ARG A 230 -14.06 -14.45 8.71
C ARG A 230 -13.02 -14.33 9.84
N GLY A 231 -11.73 -14.21 9.52
CA GLY A 231 -10.68 -14.14 10.55
C GLY A 231 -10.28 -15.48 11.19
N ASN A 232 -10.81 -16.62 10.70
CA ASN A 232 -10.58 -17.95 11.29
C ASN A 232 -9.45 -18.76 10.61
N GLY A 233 -8.87 -18.27 9.52
CA GLY A 233 -7.84 -18.98 8.77
C GLY A 233 -8.30 -20.28 8.10
N ALA A 234 -9.60 -20.43 7.83
CA ALA A 234 -10.08 -21.52 6.97
C ALA A 234 -9.38 -21.43 5.59
N GLU A 235 -8.94 -22.57 5.04
CA GLU A 235 -8.12 -22.69 3.81
C GLU A 235 -6.60 -22.39 3.95
N ARG A 236 -6.11 -22.15 5.18
CA ARG A 236 -4.66 -22.01 5.47
C ARG A 236 -3.92 -23.36 5.49
N SER A 237 -2.67 -23.36 5.04
CA SER A 237 -1.64 -24.28 5.54
C SER A 237 -1.43 -24.08 7.04
N ARG A 238 -1.58 -25.12 7.87
CA ARG A 238 -1.09 -25.04 9.26
C ARG A 238 0.44 -24.84 9.20
N GLY A 239 0.88 -23.58 9.23
CA GLY A 239 2.27 -23.23 9.49
C GLY A 239 2.58 -23.51 10.95
N LEU A 240 3.77 -24.07 11.18
CA LEU A 240 4.41 -24.47 12.44
C LEU A 240 3.84 -23.80 13.70
#